data_AF-A0A7W1UF32-F1
#
_entry.id   AF-A0A7W1UF32-F1
#
_cell.length_a   1.000
_cell.length_b   1.000
_cell.length_c   1.000
_cell.angle_alpha   90.00
_cell.angle_beta   90.00
_cell.angle_gamma   90.00
#
_symmetry.space_group_name_H-M   'P 1'
#
loop_
_entity.id
_entity.type
_entity.pdbx_description
1 polymer ?
#
loop_
_entity_poly.entity_id
_entity_poly.type
_entity_poly.pdbx_seq_one_letter_code
_entity_poly.pdbx_strand_id
1 'polypeptide(L)'
;MRERQRRKCLGAIGLLVAMFTVMSGMMAWALDVSDIRPEWTEAGKKLALQRAQWPTKEKRVVVPAGWFTMGSDKKVDRKAYRPEMPQRQVFLDAFEIDAYEVTALEYLRFVVDTGRPPLPDWKFDGGNFQESMAHHPVMHVSWYEADAYCQWAYASQFWEIGHIRAGP
;
A
#
# COMPACT_ATOMS: atom_id res chain seq x y z
N MET A 1 -30.21 -60.39 -13.86
CA MET A 1 -29.22 -59.60 -14.63
C MET A 1 -29.30 -58.09 -14.35
N ARG A 2 -30.47 -57.44 -14.45
CA ARG A 2 -30.65 -55.98 -14.27
C ARG A 2 -30.15 -55.39 -12.94
N GLU A 3 -30.34 -56.06 -11.80
CA GLU A 3 -29.85 -55.57 -10.50
C GLU A 3 -28.33 -55.58 -10.37
N ARG A 4 -27.66 -56.59 -10.95
CA ARG A 4 -26.19 -56.69 -10.96
C ARG A 4 -25.57 -55.57 -11.79
N GLN A 5 -26.25 -55.17 -12.87
CA GLN A 5 -25.88 -53.99 -13.67
C GLN A 5 -26.11 -52.68 -12.91
N ARG A 6 -27.25 -52.53 -12.21
CA ARG A 6 -27.49 -51.35 -11.35
C ARG A 6 -26.43 -51.18 -10.26
N ARG A 7 -26.05 -52.25 -9.55
CA ARG A 7 -25.00 -52.21 -8.52
C ARG A 7 -23.63 -51.82 -9.08
N LYS A 8 -23.29 -52.30 -10.29
CA LYS A 8 -22.06 -51.90 -11.00
C LYS A 8 -22.10 -50.42 -11.41
N CYS A 9 -23.22 -49.93 -11.93
CA CYS A 9 -23.39 -48.51 -12.27
C CYS A 9 -23.34 -47.60 -11.04
N LEU A 10 -24.00 -47.97 -9.94
CA LEU A 10 -23.95 -47.22 -8.68
C LEU A 10 -22.52 -47.18 -8.09
N GLY A 11 -21.79 -48.30 -8.14
CA GLY A 11 -20.38 -48.35 -7.73
C GLY A 11 -19.48 -47.47 -8.60
N ALA A 12 -19.67 -47.48 -9.92
CA ALA A 12 -18.92 -46.62 -10.85
C ALA A 12 -19.22 -45.13 -10.64
N ILE A 13 -20.49 -44.77 -10.40
CA ILE A 13 -20.90 -43.39 -10.07
C ILE A 13 -20.26 -42.96 -8.75
N GLY A 14 -20.29 -43.80 -7.71
CA GLY A 14 -19.64 -43.50 -6.44
C GLY A 14 -18.13 -43.26 -6.56
N LEU A 15 -17.44 -44.05 -7.40
CA LEU A 15 -16.00 -43.90 -7.67
C LEU A 15 -15.69 -42.62 -8.45
N LEU A 16 -16.54 -42.24 -9.41
CA LEU A 16 -16.42 -40.99 -10.15
C LEU A 16 -16.65 -39.76 -9.25
N VAL A 17 -17.64 -39.81 -8.35
CA VAL A 17 -17.89 -38.74 -7.36
C VAL A 17 -16.73 -38.62 -6.37
N ALA A 18 -16.15 -39.74 -5.93
CA ALA A 18 -14.97 -39.74 -5.07
C ALA A 18 -13.74 -39.16 -5.79
N MET A 19 -13.49 -39.54 -7.04
CA MET A 19 -12.41 -38.94 -7.83
C MET A 19 -12.62 -37.43 -8.05
N PHE A 20 -13.85 -37.00 -8.33
CA PHE A 20 -14.15 -35.59 -8.55
C PHE A 20 -13.97 -34.75 -7.27
N THR A 21 -14.39 -35.26 -6.11
CA THR A 21 -14.20 -34.58 -4.83
C THR A 21 -12.73 -34.48 -4.43
N VAL A 22 -11.94 -35.54 -4.66
CA VAL A 22 -10.49 -35.52 -4.44
C VAL A 22 -9.80 -34.56 -5.41
N MET A 23 -10.12 -34.60 -6.70
CA MET A 23 -9.56 -33.66 -7.69
C MET A 23 -9.93 -32.21 -7.37
N SER A 24 -11.17 -31.94 -6.98
CA SER A 24 -11.62 -30.59 -6.61
C SER A 24 -10.87 -30.06 -5.39
N GLY A 25 -10.72 -30.89 -4.34
CA GLY A 25 -9.94 -30.51 -3.16
C GLY A 25 -8.46 -30.26 -3.45
N MET A 26 -7.86 -31.08 -4.31
CA MET A 26 -6.46 -30.96 -4.69
C MET A 26 -6.21 -29.73 -5.60
N MET A 27 -7.17 -29.39 -6.47
CA MET A 27 -7.13 -28.18 -7.30
C MET A 27 -7.30 -26.91 -6.44
N ALA A 28 -8.18 -26.94 -5.43
CA ALA A 28 -8.36 -25.83 -4.49
C ALA A 28 -7.09 -25.57 -3.67
N TRP A 29 -6.41 -26.62 -3.20
CA TRP A 29 -5.10 -26.50 -2.55
C TRP A 29 -4.00 -25.99 -3.48
N ALA A 30 -3.97 -26.45 -4.73
CA ALA A 30 -2.97 -26.00 -5.71
C ALA A 30 -3.16 -24.54 -6.17
N LEU A 31 -4.35 -23.96 -5.96
CA LEU A 31 -4.68 -22.57 -6.27
C LEU A 31 -4.47 -21.61 -5.10
N ASP A 32 -3.94 -22.08 -3.96
CA ASP A 32 -3.66 -21.22 -2.81
C ASP A 32 -2.39 -20.39 -3.05
N VAL A 33 -2.56 -19.32 -3.82
CA VAL A 33 -1.52 -18.31 -4.10
C VAL A 33 -1.58 -17.18 -3.05
N SER A 34 -2.51 -17.27 -2.08
CA SER A 34 -2.74 -16.26 -1.03
C SER A 34 -1.52 -16.01 -0.15
N ASP A 35 -0.63 -17.00 -0.06
CA ASP A 35 0.46 -17.02 0.92
C ASP A 35 1.81 -16.52 0.39
N ILE A 36 1.91 -16.10 -0.89
CA ILE A 36 3.15 -15.55 -1.43
C ILE A 36 3.37 -14.14 -0.87
N ARG A 37 4.03 -14.07 0.29
CA ARG A 37 4.52 -12.83 0.85
C ARG A 37 5.92 -12.54 0.30
N PRO A 38 6.18 -11.32 -0.19
CA PRO A 38 7.52 -10.93 -0.56
C PRO A 38 8.38 -10.90 0.71
N GLU A 39 9.51 -11.61 0.69
CA GLU A 39 10.46 -11.69 1.80
C GLU A 39 11.81 -11.11 1.37
N TRP A 40 12.53 -10.54 2.33
CA TRP A 40 13.89 -10.08 2.11
C TRP A 40 14.84 -11.27 1.93
N THR A 41 15.64 -11.24 0.87
CA THR A 41 16.86 -12.06 0.85
C THR A 41 17.93 -11.41 1.74
N GLU A 42 18.86 -12.21 2.28
CA GLU A 42 19.99 -11.69 3.08
C GLU A 42 20.84 -10.66 2.32
N ALA A 43 21.09 -10.90 1.03
CA ALA A 43 21.80 -9.95 0.18
C ALA A 43 20.97 -8.67 -0.06
N GLY A 44 19.67 -8.82 -0.33
CA GLY A 44 18.76 -7.70 -0.56
C GLY A 44 18.58 -6.81 0.67
N LYS A 45 18.56 -7.39 1.87
CA LYS A 45 18.49 -6.63 3.13
C LYS A 45 19.75 -5.79 3.36
N LYS A 46 20.94 -6.35 3.06
CA LYS A 46 22.20 -5.59 3.11
C LYS A 46 22.22 -4.44 2.10
N LEU A 47 21.72 -4.66 0.90
CA LEU A 47 21.61 -3.63 -0.12
C LEU A 47 20.59 -2.55 0.28
N ALA A 48 19.45 -2.93 0.84
CA ALA A 48 18.44 -2.01 1.35
C ALA A 48 19.03 -1.06 2.41
N LEU A 49 19.83 -1.59 3.33
CA LEU A 49 20.55 -0.79 4.34
C LEU A 49 21.55 0.20 3.73
N GLN A 50 22.20 -0.16 2.62
CA GLN A 50 23.09 0.74 1.89
C GLN A 50 22.28 1.83 1.16
N ARG A 51 21.20 1.44 0.47
CA ARG A 51 20.33 2.36 -0.26
C ARG A 51 19.62 3.35 0.65
N ALA A 52 19.21 2.93 1.85
CA ALA A 52 18.60 3.80 2.84
C ALA A 52 19.46 5.03 3.21
N GLN A 53 20.78 4.97 2.97
CA GLN A 53 21.72 6.07 3.20
C GLN A 53 21.82 7.07 2.04
N TRP A 54 21.18 6.80 0.91
CA TRP A 54 21.15 7.72 -0.23
C TRP A 54 20.43 9.04 0.13
N PRO A 55 20.82 10.16 -0.51
CA PRO A 55 20.21 11.46 -0.22
C PRO A 55 18.75 11.50 -0.64
N THR A 56 17.89 12.01 0.23
CA THR A 56 16.45 12.26 -0.04
C THR A 56 16.21 13.71 -0.43
N LYS A 57 15.06 13.98 -1.07
CA LYS A 57 14.68 15.33 -1.52
C LYS A 57 13.46 15.82 -0.75
N GLU A 58 13.61 15.87 0.56
CA GLU A 58 12.56 16.30 1.47
C GLU A 58 12.36 17.82 1.33
N LYS A 59 11.15 18.23 0.96
CA LYS A 59 10.79 19.64 0.83
C LYS A 59 9.36 19.84 1.30
N ARG A 60 9.19 20.53 2.42
CA ARG A 60 7.89 20.96 2.94
C ARG A 60 7.58 22.39 2.53
N VAL A 61 6.29 22.69 2.41
CA VAL A 61 5.76 24.01 2.11
C VAL A 61 4.70 24.35 3.15
N VAL A 62 4.81 25.55 3.72
CA VAL A 62 3.82 26.11 4.65
C VAL A 62 2.65 26.65 3.83
N VAL A 63 1.45 26.20 4.16
CA VAL A 63 0.19 26.78 3.70
C VAL A 63 -0.33 27.70 4.80
N PRO A 64 -0.45 29.02 4.57
CA PRO A 64 -0.88 29.95 5.60
C PRO A 64 -2.35 29.74 5.95
N ALA A 65 -2.71 30.11 7.19
CA ALA A 65 -4.10 30.07 7.66
C ALA A 65 -4.97 30.99 6.80
N GLY A 66 -6.17 30.55 6.46
CA GLY A 66 -7.07 31.36 5.66
C GLY A 66 -8.35 30.68 5.21
N TRP A 67 -9.20 31.49 4.59
CA TRP A 67 -10.38 31.02 3.90
C TRP A 67 -10.01 30.55 2.50
N PHE A 68 -10.43 29.35 2.14
CA PHE A 68 -10.35 28.85 0.78
C PHE A 68 -11.67 28.21 0.35
N THR A 69 -11.84 28.17 -0.96
CA THR A 69 -13.01 27.60 -1.60
C THR A 69 -12.74 26.12 -1.91
N MET A 70 -13.49 25.22 -1.28
CA MET A 70 -13.37 23.77 -1.44
C MET A 70 -14.54 23.22 -2.27
N GLY A 71 -14.26 22.26 -3.15
CA GLY A 71 -15.23 21.62 -4.03
C GLY A 71 -15.36 22.31 -5.38
N SER A 72 -16.19 21.73 -6.26
CA SER A 72 -16.35 22.16 -7.66
C SER A 72 -17.77 22.69 -7.91
N ASP A 73 -17.91 23.58 -8.90
CA ASP A 73 -19.22 23.99 -9.45
C ASP A 73 -19.35 23.45 -10.87
N LYS A 74 -20.45 22.72 -11.14
CA LYS A 74 -20.76 22.18 -12.47
C LYS A 74 -20.90 23.23 -13.57
N LYS A 75 -21.17 24.49 -13.21
CA LYS A 75 -21.19 25.60 -14.17
C LYS A 75 -19.79 25.90 -14.72
N VAL A 76 -18.76 25.71 -13.90
CA VAL A 76 -17.35 25.97 -14.26
C VAL A 76 -16.67 24.68 -14.71
N ASP A 77 -16.76 23.61 -13.89
CA ASP A 77 -16.28 22.28 -14.23
C ASP A 77 -17.44 21.34 -14.57
N ARG A 78 -17.72 21.21 -15.87
CA ARG A 78 -18.82 20.39 -16.37
C ARG A 78 -18.65 18.90 -16.10
N LYS A 79 -17.44 18.43 -15.77
CA LYS A 79 -17.13 17.01 -15.49
C LYS A 79 -17.15 16.67 -13.99
N ALA A 80 -17.36 17.65 -13.12
CA ALA A 80 -17.39 17.45 -11.67
C ALA A 80 -18.39 16.35 -11.26
N TYR A 81 -17.90 15.39 -10.48
CA TYR A 81 -18.73 14.32 -9.93
C TYR A 81 -19.57 14.83 -8.75
N ARG A 82 -20.63 14.08 -8.41
CA ARG A 82 -21.53 14.43 -7.30
C ARG A 82 -20.81 14.62 -5.94
N PRO A 83 -19.82 13.79 -5.56
CA PRO A 83 -19.13 13.96 -4.28
C PRO A 83 -18.20 15.17 -4.19
N GLU A 84 -17.85 15.79 -5.32
CA GLU A 84 -16.99 16.99 -5.35
C GLU A 84 -17.77 18.29 -5.11
N MET A 85 -19.10 18.20 -5.04
CA MET A 85 -20.01 19.33 -4.86
C MET A 85 -20.66 19.28 -3.46
N PRO A 86 -21.12 20.42 -2.91
CA PRO A 86 -21.07 21.77 -3.50
C PRO A 86 -19.76 22.49 -3.18
N GLN A 87 -19.48 23.53 -3.96
CA GLN A 87 -18.45 24.51 -3.63
C GLN A 87 -18.83 25.27 -2.34
N ARG A 88 -17.92 25.33 -1.37
CA ARG A 88 -18.14 25.98 -0.06
C ARG A 88 -16.87 26.64 0.48
N GLN A 89 -17.04 27.67 1.30
CA GLN A 89 -15.93 28.30 2.01
C GLN A 89 -15.53 27.46 3.23
N VAL A 90 -14.25 27.17 3.36
CA VAL A 90 -13.65 26.43 4.48
C VAL A 90 -12.49 27.26 5.02
N PHE A 91 -12.44 27.40 6.33
CA PHE A 91 -11.29 27.98 7.02
C PHE A 91 -10.35 26.85 7.44
N LEU A 92 -9.06 26.99 7.14
CA LEU A 92 -8.02 26.10 7.64
C LEU A 92 -6.99 26.92 8.41
N ASP A 93 -6.52 26.35 9.52
CA ASP A 93 -5.34 26.85 10.22
C ASP A 93 -4.09 26.63 9.34
N ALA A 94 -2.99 27.31 9.68
CA ALA A 94 -1.74 27.14 8.97
C ALA A 94 -1.20 25.71 9.19
N PHE A 95 -0.78 25.06 8.12
CA PHE A 95 -0.20 23.72 8.17
C PHE A 95 0.95 23.58 7.17
N GLU A 96 1.78 22.56 7.36
CA GLU A 96 2.82 22.18 6.40
C GLU A 96 2.38 20.96 5.61
N ILE A 97 2.73 20.93 4.33
CA ILE A 97 2.56 19.76 3.47
C ILE A 97 3.83 19.54 2.65
N ASP A 98 4.15 18.28 2.38
CA ASP A 98 5.23 17.92 1.48
C ASP A 98 4.94 18.43 0.06
N ALA A 99 5.97 18.98 -0.60
CA ALA A 99 5.87 19.48 -1.97
C ALA A 99 5.85 18.35 -3.01
N TYR A 100 6.29 17.16 -2.62
CA TYR A 100 6.40 15.97 -3.46
C TYR A 100 5.80 14.78 -2.72
N GLU A 101 5.34 13.78 -3.48
CA GLU A 101 4.92 12.51 -2.91
C GLU A 101 6.11 11.77 -2.28
N VAL A 102 5.81 10.94 -1.27
CA VAL A 102 6.80 10.09 -0.61
C VAL A 102 7.46 9.17 -1.63
N THR A 103 8.78 9.21 -1.68
CA THR A 103 9.57 8.42 -2.62
C THR A 103 9.80 6.99 -2.14
N ALA A 104 10.12 6.09 -3.06
CA ALA A 104 10.49 4.71 -2.74
C ALA A 104 11.67 4.63 -1.77
N LEU A 105 12.64 5.55 -1.89
CA LEU A 105 13.79 5.65 -1.00
C LEU A 105 13.41 6.10 0.42
N GLU A 106 12.53 7.08 0.56
CA GLU A 106 12.06 7.53 1.88
C GLU A 106 11.26 6.42 2.57
N TYR A 107 10.39 5.75 1.83
CA TYR A 107 9.64 4.61 2.34
C TYR A 107 10.53 3.40 2.68
N LEU A 108 11.65 3.20 1.95
CA LEU A 108 12.64 2.17 2.29
C LEU A 108 13.23 2.36 3.68
N ARG A 109 13.52 3.60 4.07
CA ARG A 109 14.04 3.90 5.42
C ARG A 109 13.05 3.43 6.48
N PHE A 110 11.76 3.72 6.29
CA PHE A 110 10.68 3.24 7.16
C PHE A 110 10.61 1.72 7.23
N VAL A 111 10.63 1.03 6.08
CA VAL A 111 10.54 -0.44 6.02
C VAL A 111 11.73 -1.10 6.73
N VAL A 112 12.93 -0.58 6.51
CA VAL A 112 14.17 -1.10 7.12
C VAL A 112 14.20 -0.86 8.63
N ASP A 113 13.81 0.33 9.09
CA ASP A 113 13.82 0.69 10.52
C ASP A 113 12.74 -0.07 11.32
N THR A 114 11.56 -0.23 10.75
CA THR A 114 10.45 -0.96 11.38
C THR A 114 10.52 -2.48 11.19
N GLY A 115 11.46 -2.98 10.37
CA GLY A 115 11.62 -4.41 10.09
C GLY A 115 10.47 -5.03 9.29
N ARG A 116 9.76 -4.23 8.49
CA ARG A 116 8.63 -4.69 7.66
C ARG A 116 9.12 -5.49 6.43
N PRO A 117 8.25 -6.36 5.87
CA PRO A 117 8.55 -7.00 4.59
C PRO A 117 8.61 -5.95 3.47
N PRO A 118 9.32 -6.26 2.36
CA PRO A 118 9.37 -5.39 1.21
C PRO A 118 7.99 -5.26 0.53
N LEU A 119 7.78 -4.19 -0.23
CA LEU A 119 6.54 -3.99 -0.97
C LEU A 119 6.39 -5.01 -2.11
N PRO A 120 5.15 -5.35 -2.52
CA PRO A 120 4.90 -6.36 -3.57
C PRO A 120 5.52 -6.06 -4.94
N ASP A 121 5.78 -4.79 -5.24
CA ASP A 121 6.42 -4.33 -6.47
C ASP A 121 7.95 -4.30 -6.43
N TRP A 122 8.55 -4.52 -5.25
CA TRP A 122 10.00 -4.55 -5.04
C TRP A 122 10.60 -5.92 -5.37
N LYS A 123 10.58 -6.26 -6.67
CA LYS A 123 10.99 -7.56 -7.18
C LYS A 123 12.47 -7.65 -7.60
N PHE A 124 13.23 -6.58 -7.44
CA PHE A 124 14.63 -6.50 -7.88
C PHE A 124 15.57 -6.69 -6.70
N ASP A 125 16.82 -7.09 -6.95
CA ASP A 125 17.89 -7.19 -5.96
C ASP A 125 17.47 -7.79 -4.60
N GLY A 126 16.65 -8.86 -4.66
CA GLY A 126 16.27 -9.62 -3.47
C GLY A 126 15.31 -8.92 -2.50
N GLY A 127 14.39 -8.11 -3.02
CA GLY A 127 13.33 -7.43 -2.27
C GLY A 127 13.34 -5.90 -2.38
N ASN A 128 14.08 -5.34 -3.34
CA ASN A 128 14.23 -3.91 -3.56
C ASN A 128 13.56 -3.43 -4.87
N PHE A 129 13.45 -2.10 -4.99
CA PHE A 129 13.14 -1.42 -6.25
C PHE A 129 14.39 -1.27 -7.15
N GLN A 130 14.17 -0.94 -8.42
CA GLN A 130 15.25 -0.60 -9.35
C GLN A 130 15.92 0.72 -8.93
N GLU A 131 17.24 0.84 -9.04
CA GLU A 131 17.97 2.05 -8.63
C GLU A 131 17.43 3.35 -9.29
N SER A 132 17.05 3.29 -10.57
CA SER A 132 16.41 4.41 -11.27
C SER A 132 15.07 4.87 -10.66
N MET A 133 14.41 4.00 -9.88
CA MET A 133 13.13 4.27 -9.23
C MET A 133 13.26 4.84 -7.82
N ALA A 134 14.48 5.04 -7.30
CA ALA A 134 14.69 5.49 -5.92
C ALA A 134 13.91 6.78 -5.55
N HIS A 135 13.81 7.71 -6.50
CA HIS A 135 13.13 9.00 -6.31
C HIS A 135 11.72 9.05 -6.93
N HIS A 136 11.19 7.91 -7.39
CA HIS A 136 9.81 7.85 -7.84
C HIS A 136 8.86 7.72 -6.64
N PRO A 137 7.61 8.20 -6.75
CA PRO A 137 6.60 7.99 -5.72
C PRO A 137 6.43 6.51 -5.40
N VAL A 138 6.35 6.20 -4.10
CA VAL A 138 6.03 4.85 -3.64
C VAL A 138 4.61 4.47 -4.06
N MET A 139 4.41 3.22 -4.42
CA MET A 139 3.12 2.70 -4.90
C MET A 139 2.72 1.44 -4.12
N HIS A 140 1.48 1.01 -4.29
CA HIS A 140 0.92 -0.20 -3.67
C HIS A 140 0.98 -0.20 -2.13
N VAL A 141 0.90 0.98 -1.53
CA VAL A 141 0.81 1.18 -0.07
C VAL A 141 -0.67 1.35 0.31
N SER A 142 -1.11 0.64 1.34
CA SER A 142 -2.45 0.80 1.89
C SER A 142 -2.58 2.07 2.74
N TRP A 143 -3.82 2.51 3.00
CA TRP A 143 -4.05 3.67 3.87
C TRP A 143 -3.42 3.50 5.27
N TYR A 144 -3.48 2.29 5.85
CA TYR A 144 -2.91 1.99 7.16
C TYR A 144 -1.38 2.05 7.17
N GLU A 145 -0.74 1.64 6.07
CA GLU A 145 0.71 1.72 5.92
C GLU A 145 1.17 3.15 5.70
N ALA A 146 0.39 3.95 4.95
CA ALA A 146 0.65 5.38 4.79
C ALA A 146 0.53 6.12 6.13
N ASP A 147 -0.51 5.84 6.93
CA ASP A 147 -0.67 6.40 8.27
C ASP A 147 0.48 6.00 9.20
N ALA A 148 0.88 4.72 9.20
CA ALA A 148 2.03 4.24 9.97
C ALA A 148 3.35 4.90 9.54
N TYR A 149 3.55 5.13 8.24
CA TYR A 149 4.68 5.88 7.72
C TYR A 149 4.68 7.32 8.24
N CYS A 150 3.55 8.02 8.16
CA CYS A 150 3.41 9.39 8.66
C CYS A 150 3.70 9.47 10.16
N GLN A 151 3.17 8.54 10.95
CA GLN A 151 3.47 8.47 12.38
C GLN A 151 4.96 8.25 12.65
N TRP A 152 5.62 7.37 11.91
CA TRP A 152 7.06 7.13 12.05
C TRP A 152 7.91 8.34 11.64
N ALA A 153 7.65 8.92 10.45
CA ALA A 153 8.43 10.02 9.90
C ALA A 153 8.30 11.31 10.73
N TYR A 154 7.11 11.52 11.33
CA TYR A 154 6.78 12.76 12.03
C TYR A 154 6.62 12.59 13.55
N ALA A 155 6.88 11.40 14.12
CA ALA A 155 6.86 11.16 15.57
C ALA A 155 7.77 12.12 16.34
N SER A 156 8.97 12.41 15.81
CA SER A 156 9.94 13.33 16.42
C SER A 156 9.52 14.80 16.30
N GLN A 157 8.69 15.13 15.31
CA GLN A 157 8.28 16.50 15.01
C GLN A 157 7.06 16.95 15.84
N PHE A 158 6.27 16.00 16.35
CA PHE A 158 5.14 16.29 17.24
C PHE A 158 5.56 17.07 18.49
N TRP A 159 6.81 16.91 18.94
CA TRP A 159 7.37 17.67 20.06
C TRP A 159 7.83 19.09 19.68
N GLU A 160 8.15 19.36 18.42
CA GLU A 160 8.57 20.69 17.96
C GLU A 160 7.38 21.62 17.68
N ILE A 161 6.28 21.06 17.14
CA ILE A 161 5.08 21.85 16.79
C ILE A 161 4.33 22.32 18.06
N GLY A 162 4.51 21.62 19.18
CA GLY A 162 4.06 22.06 20.50
C GLY A 162 4.68 23.40 20.95
N HIS A 163 5.84 23.78 20.40
CA HIS A 163 6.50 25.05 20.68
C HIS A 163 6.11 26.18 19.71
N ILE A 164 5.36 25.91 18.64
CA ILE A 164 4.84 26.94 17.73
C ILE A 164 3.55 27.59 18.29
N ARG A 165 3.02 27.08 19.43
CA ARG A 165 1.98 27.76 20.25
C ARG A 165 2.55 28.38 21.52
N ALA A 166 3.42 29.38 21.38
CA ALA A 166 3.61 30.44 22.38
C ALA A 166 4.45 31.59 21.81
N GLY A 167 3.86 32.40 20.94
CA GLY A 167 4.33 33.75 20.62
C GLY A 167 3.13 34.70 20.70
N PRO A 168 3.32 35.92 21.22
CA PRO A 168 2.38 36.68 22.07
C PRO A 168 0.97 36.90 21.50
#